data_AF-A0A249N153-F1
#
_entry.id   AF-A0A249N153-F1
#
_cell.length_a   1.000
_cell.length_b   1.000
_cell.length_c   1.000
_cell.angle_alpha   90.00
_cell.angle_beta   90.00
_cell.angle_gamma   90.00
#
_symmetry.space_group_name_H-M   'P 1'
#
loop_
_entity.id
_entity.type
_entity.pdbx_description
1 polymer ?
#
loop_
_entity_poly.entity_id
_entity_poly.type
_entity_poly.pdbx_seq_one_letter_code
_entity_poly.pdbx_strand_id
1 'polypeptide(L)'
;MHDLHKDFGGEIFDYTAVVDGDIEKYAGGYDWPVHRGAMLGWDNTARRLTDSRIFHGATPYGFRRWVKTILEQETRFNPGPESLMFINAWNEWAEGTYLEPDQRWGTSNLEAFASGVQAVPGIRTVRWPRARRCNPKSRPRLRGSDPVRPKRCCDLPACLA
;
A
#
# COMPACT_ATOMS: atom_id res chain seq x y z
N MET A 1 3.57 -3.72 25.02
CA MET A 1 4.83 -3.68 24.25
C MET A 1 5.87 -4.34 25.13
N HIS A 2 6.02 -5.66 25.04
CA HIS A 2 6.70 -6.43 26.09
C HIS A 2 8.05 -7.05 25.67
N ASP A 3 8.48 -6.88 24.41
CA ASP A 3 9.68 -7.58 23.89
C ASP A 3 10.65 -6.65 23.13
N LEU A 4 10.88 -5.43 23.64
CA LEU A 4 11.96 -4.59 23.09
C LEU A 4 13.32 -5.07 23.60
N HIS A 5 14.34 -4.94 22.74
CA HIS A 5 15.72 -5.18 23.17
C HIS A 5 16.07 -4.27 24.35
N LYS A 6 16.83 -4.78 25.32
CA LYS A 6 17.21 -4.01 26.53
C LYS A 6 17.93 -2.68 26.23
N ASP A 7 18.64 -2.64 25.10
CA ASP A 7 19.40 -1.48 24.62
C ASP A 7 18.64 -0.73 23.51
N PHE A 8 17.30 -0.76 23.52
CA PHE A 8 16.48 -0.07 22.54
C PHE A 8 16.68 1.45 22.64
N GLY A 9 17.17 2.06 21.56
CA GLY A 9 17.36 3.50 21.40
C GLY A 9 16.56 4.09 20.23
N GLY A 10 15.64 3.30 19.66
CA GLY A 10 14.80 3.70 18.54
C GLY A 10 13.66 4.63 18.93
N GLU A 11 12.80 4.92 17.96
CA GLU A 11 11.69 5.86 18.10
C GLU A 11 10.35 5.12 18.11
N ILE A 12 9.46 5.50 19.01
CA ILE A 12 8.10 4.98 19.10
C ILE A 12 7.13 6.14 18.92
N PHE A 13 6.31 6.05 17.88
CA PHE A 13 5.30 7.03 17.52
C PHE A 13 3.90 6.49 17.82
N ASP A 14 2.99 7.36 18.21
CA ASP A 14 1.56 7.05 18.24
C ASP A 14 1.00 7.12 16.81
N TYR A 15 0.46 6.00 16.32
CA TYR A 15 -0.10 5.91 14.97
C TYR A 15 -1.27 6.88 14.77
N THR A 16 -2.13 7.05 15.78
CA THR A 16 -3.28 7.95 15.69
C THR A 16 -2.84 9.41 15.60
N ALA A 17 -1.83 9.80 16.37
CA ALA A 17 -1.26 11.15 16.29
C ALA A 17 -0.65 11.44 14.90
N VAL A 18 -0.04 10.45 14.26
CA VAL A 18 0.50 10.57 12.89
C VAL A 18 -0.63 10.74 11.87
N VAL A 19 -1.70 9.93 11.98
CA VAL A 19 -2.90 10.07 11.15
C VAL A 19 -3.53 11.45 11.31
N ASP A 20 -3.72 11.89 12.55
CA ASP A 20 -4.34 13.19 12.85
C ASP A 20 -3.49 14.35 12.34
N GLY A 21 -2.16 14.27 12.52
CA GLY A 21 -1.22 15.26 12.00
C GLY A 21 -1.21 15.34 10.47
N ASP A 22 -1.28 14.21 9.76
CA ASP A 22 -1.41 14.21 8.29
C ASP A 22 -2.73 14.84 7.85
N ILE A 23 -3.84 14.47 8.48
CA ILE A 23 -5.17 14.99 8.16
C ILE A 23 -5.22 16.51 8.37
N GLU A 24 -4.73 16.98 9.51
CA GLU A 24 -4.74 18.40 9.88
C GLU A 24 -3.85 19.23 8.94
N LYS A 25 -2.64 18.74 8.66
CA LYS A 25 -1.68 19.42 7.78
C LYS A 25 -2.28 19.79 6.41
N TYR A 26 -3.18 18.95 5.89
CA TYR A 26 -3.78 19.13 4.57
C TYR A 26 -5.27 19.50 4.59
N ALA A 27 -5.79 19.91 5.76
CA ALA A 27 -7.19 20.32 5.90
C ALA A 27 -7.55 21.53 5.03
N GLY A 28 -6.58 22.42 4.77
CA GLY A 28 -6.72 23.63 3.94
C GLY A 28 -6.42 23.43 2.45
N GLY A 29 -6.01 22.23 2.02
CA GLY A 29 -5.54 21.98 0.66
C GLY A 29 -4.02 22.07 0.53
N TYR A 30 -3.54 22.31 -0.69
CA TYR A 30 -2.13 22.28 -1.05
C TYR A 30 -1.79 23.42 -2.01
N ASP A 31 -0.57 23.96 -1.93
CA ASP A 31 -0.08 24.99 -2.86
C ASP A 31 0.24 24.41 -4.26
N TRP A 32 0.44 23.09 -4.35
CA TRP A 32 0.64 22.31 -5.58
C TRP A 32 -0.03 20.94 -5.42
N PRO A 33 -0.37 20.23 -6.52
CA PRO A 33 -0.99 18.90 -6.41
C PRO A 33 -0.12 17.93 -5.59
N VAL A 34 -0.66 17.43 -4.49
CA VAL A 34 -0.04 16.39 -3.64
C VAL A 34 -0.95 15.18 -3.61
N HIS A 35 -0.45 14.04 -4.08
CA HIS A 35 -1.10 12.75 -3.95
C HIS A 35 -0.53 12.03 -2.73
N ARG A 36 -1.38 11.78 -1.73
CA ARG A 36 -0.96 11.22 -0.45
C ARG A 36 -1.00 9.70 -0.44
N GLY A 37 -0.34 9.12 0.54
CA GLY A 37 -0.45 7.71 0.82
C GLY A 37 -0.70 7.41 2.28
N ALA A 38 -1.33 6.27 2.53
CA ALA A 38 -1.54 5.72 3.86
C ALA A 38 -0.69 4.47 4.05
N MET A 39 -0.20 4.26 5.28
CA MET A 39 0.40 3.00 5.72
C MET A 39 -0.47 2.33 6.77
N LEU A 40 -0.36 1.02 6.91
CA LEU A 40 -1.21 0.22 7.80
C LEU A 40 -0.66 0.11 9.22
N GLY A 41 0.63 0.38 9.37
CA GLY A 41 1.41 0.32 10.59
C GLY A 41 2.88 0.50 10.24
N TRP A 42 3.77 0.39 11.20
CA TRP A 42 5.21 0.30 10.93
C TRP A 42 5.91 -0.26 12.16
N ASP A 43 6.70 -1.31 11.97
CA ASP A 43 7.61 -1.86 12.97
C ASP A 43 8.75 -2.57 12.24
N ASN A 44 9.95 -2.01 12.31
CA ASN A 44 11.13 -2.56 11.66
C ASN A 44 12.18 -3.08 12.64
N THR A 45 11.75 -3.41 13.86
CA THR A 45 12.58 -4.09 14.88
C THR A 45 13.23 -5.36 14.34
N ALA A 46 12.55 -6.12 13.48
CA ALA A 46 13.09 -7.34 12.88
C ALA A 46 14.38 -7.11 12.05
N ARG A 47 14.55 -5.92 11.47
CA ARG A 47 15.74 -5.55 10.68
C ARG A 47 16.73 -4.69 11.46
N ARG A 48 16.23 -3.81 12.33
CA ARG A 48 17.03 -2.75 12.96
C ARG A 48 17.27 -2.93 14.45
N LEU A 49 16.58 -3.88 15.09
CA LEU A 49 16.67 -4.22 16.51
C LEU A 49 16.60 -3.00 17.44
N THR A 50 17.74 -2.42 17.79
CA THR A 50 17.87 -1.33 18.76
C THR A 50 17.63 0.06 18.19
N ASP A 51 17.78 0.24 16.87
CA ASP A 51 17.62 1.52 16.17
C ASP A 51 16.44 1.48 15.19
N SER A 52 15.31 0.97 15.66
CA SER A 52 14.09 0.80 14.86
C SER A 52 13.11 1.95 15.07
N ARG A 53 12.15 2.06 14.15
CA ARG A 53 10.98 2.92 14.29
C ARG A 53 9.74 2.06 14.43
N ILE A 54 8.87 2.44 15.35
CA ILE A 54 7.64 1.71 15.65
C ILE A 54 6.49 2.71 15.69
N PHE A 55 5.41 2.41 14.99
CA PHE A 55 4.17 3.18 15.00
C PHE A 55 3.12 2.35 15.76
N HIS A 56 3.01 2.65 17.04
CA HIS A 56 2.20 1.90 17.98
C HIS A 56 0.71 2.30 17.88
N GLY A 57 -0.18 1.33 18.07
CA GLY A 57 -1.63 1.55 18.02
C GLY A 57 -2.25 1.50 16.63
N ALA A 58 -1.49 1.07 15.62
CA ALA A 58 -2.01 0.87 14.28
C ALA A 58 -3.07 -0.24 14.25
N THR A 59 -4.22 0.04 13.63
CA THR A 59 -5.36 -0.87 13.52
C THR A 59 -6.05 -0.73 12.16
N PRO A 60 -6.78 -1.74 11.67
CA PRO A 60 -7.61 -1.62 10.47
C PRO A 60 -8.60 -0.44 10.55
N TYR A 61 -9.10 -0.12 11.76
CA TYR A 61 -9.97 1.03 11.99
C TYR A 61 -9.27 2.37 11.75
N GLY A 62 -8.07 2.55 12.33
CA GLY A 62 -7.25 3.75 12.11
C GLY A 62 -6.87 3.90 10.64
N PHE A 63 -6.48 2.81 9.99
CA PHE A 63 -6.17 2.79 8.56
C PHE A 63 -7.38 3.19 7.70
N ARG A 64 -8.57 2.62 7.98
CA ARG A 64 -9.82 3.02 7.29
C ARG A 64 -10.09 4.51 7.42
N ARG A 65 -9.94 5.07 8.62
CA ARG A 65 -10.14 6.51 8.88
C ARG A 65 -9.18 7.33 8.01
N TRP A 66 -7.91 6.96 8.00
CA TRP A 66 -6.90 7.67 7.21
C TRP A 66 -7.19 7.62 5.71
N VAL A 67 -7.50 6.44 5.17
CA VAL A 67 -7.87 6.26 3.75
C VAL A 67 -9.06 7.13 3.37
N LYS A 68 -10.16 7.05 4.14
CA LYS A 68 -11.37 7.83 3.88
C LYS A 68 -11.04 9.32 3.82
N THR A 69 -10.32 9.84 4.82
CA THR A 69 -10.05 11.28 4.90
C THR A 69 -9.07 11.76 3.83
N ILE A 70 -8.07 10.93 3.47
CA ILE A 70 -7.20 11.24 2.33
C ILE A 70 -8.05 11.41 1.07
N LEU A 71 -8.93 10.44 0.78
CA LEU A 71 -9.78 10.46 -0.41
C LEU A 71 -10.79 11.63 -0.42
N GLU A 72 -11.36 12.00 0.73
CA GLU A 72 -12.25 13.17 0.84
C GLU A 72 -11.52 14.48 0.52
N GLN A 73 -10.31 14.66 1.05
CA GLN A 73 -9.50 15.84 0.78
C GLN A 73 -8.94 15.82 -0.65
N GLU A 74 -8.57 14.65 -1.17
CA GLU A 74 -8.09 14.47 -2.53
C GLU A 74 -9.18 14.85 -3.56
N THR A 75 -10.40 14.35 -3.40
CA THR A 75 -11.53 14.70 -4.28
C THR A 75 -11.89 16.19 -4.21
N ARG A 76 -11.65 16.83 -3.07
CA ARG A 76 -11.90 18.27 -2.86
C ARG A 76 -10.83 19.16 -3.49
N PHE A 77 -9.55 18.82 -3.32
CA PHE A 77 -8.43 19.69 -3.64
C PHE A 77 -7.69 19.31 -4.94
N ASN A 78 -7.83 18.06 -5.40
CA ASN A 78 -7.28 17.55 -6.66
C ASN A 78 -8.38 16.93 -7.55
N PRO A 79 -9.43 17.69 -7.96
CA PRO A 79 -10.59 17.13 -8.69
C PRO A 79 -10.30 16.73 -10.15
N GLY A 80 -9.03 16.84 -10.59
CA GLY A 80 -8.63 16.49 -11.95
C GLY A 80 -8.71 14.97 -12.23
N PRO A 81 -8.68 14.59 -13.51
CA PRO A 81 -8.75 13.18 -13.92
C PRO A 81 -7.54 12.33 -13.47
N GLU A 82 -6.46 12.98 -13.01
CA GLU A 82 -5.20 12.36 -12.59
C GLU A 82 -5.07 12.22 -11.07
N SER A 83 -6.19 12.21 -10.35
CA SER A 83 -6.19 12.04 -8.89
C SER A 83 -5.69 10.64 -8.49
N LEU A 84 -4.76 10.59 -7.53
CA LEU A 84 -4.10 9.37 -7.07
C LEU A 84 -4.02 9.34 -5.54
N MET A 85 -4.05 8.11 -5.01
CA MET A 85 -3.70 7.81 -3.62
C MET A 85 -2.79 6.59 -3.60
N PHE A 86 -1.75 6.63 -2.77
CA PHE A 86 -0.82 5.53 -2.58
C PHE A 86 -1.17 4.71 -1.33
N ILE A 87 -0.85 3.42 -1.35
CA ILE A 87 -0.91 2.56 -0.16
C ILE A 87 0.46 1.94 0.03
N ASN A 88 1.04 2.16 1.20
CA ASN A 88 2.32 1.57 1.59
C ASN A 88 2.07 0.46 2.62
N ALA A 89 2.10 -0.82 2.27
CA ALA A 89 2.36 -1.41 0.96
C ALA A 89 1.39 -2.57 0.73
N TRP A 90 1.50 -3.25 -0.42
CA TRP A 90 0.89 -4.56 -0.55
C TRP A 90 1.50 -5.54 0.48
N ASN A 91 2.82 -5.64 0.56
CA ASN A 91 3.50 -6.71 1.31
C ASN A 91 4.88 -6.32 1.88
N GLU A 92 5.02 -5.15 2.54
CA GLU A 92 6.27 -4.80 3.23
C GLU A 92 6.29 -5.37 4.66
N TRP A 93 6.39 -6.70 4.71
CA TRP A 93 6.33 -7.48 5.94
C TRP A 93 7.42 -7.12 6.95
N ALA A 94 8.62 -6.82 6.47
CA ALA A 94 9.76 -6.60 7.34
C ALA A 94 9.83 -5.18 7.94
N GLU A 95 8.95 -4.28 7.49
CA GLU A 95 8.67 -3.01 8.17
C GLU A 95 7.28 -3.00 8.81
N GLY A 96 6.57 -4.14 8.85
CA GLY A 96 5.28 -4.27 9.53
C GLY A 96 4.11 -3.53 8.86
N THR A 97 4.23 -3.18 7.57
CA THR A 97 3.15 -2.51 6.80
C THR A 97 2.74 -3.31 5.56
N TYR A 98 1.57 -3.92 5.60
CA TYR A 98 1.10 -4.82 4.55
C TYR A 98 -0.42 -4.84 4.47
N LEU A 99 -0.93 -4.76 3.24
CA LEU A 99 -2.34 -4.97 2.91
C LEU A 99 -2.66 -6.45 2.70
N GLU A 100 -1.66 -7.26 2.38
CA GLU A 100 -1.75 -8.71 2.21
C GLU A 100 -2.36 -9.37 3.46
N PRO A 101 -3.32 -10.31 3.31
CA PRO A 101 -3.92 -11.00 4.45
C PRO A 101 -2.91 -11.77 5.30
N ASP A 102 -3.10 -11.72 6.61
CA ASP A 102 -2.22 -12.33 7.59
C ASP A 102 -3.00 -13.17 8.63
N GLN A 103 -2.29 -13.71 9.62
CA GLN A 103 -2.92 -14.46 10.70
C GLN A 103 -3.54 -13.57 11.80
N ARG A 104 -3.05 -12.33 11.97
CA ARG A 104 -3.50 -11.44 13.05
C ARG A 104 -4.79 -10.71 12.70
N TRP A 105 -4.89 -10.20 11.48
CA TRP A 105 -5.98 -9.37 10.99
C TRP A 105 -6.78 -10.04 9.86
N GLY A 106 -6.29 -11.13 9.27
CA GLY A 106 -6.99 -11.80 8.17
C GLY A 106 -7.21 -10.85 7.00
N THR A 107 -8.45 -10.69 6.56
CA THR A 107 -8.83 -9.75 5.49
C THR A 107 -9.17 -8.35 5.97
N SER A 108 -9.08 -8.06 7.28
CA SER A 108 -9.58 -6.80 7.86
C SER A 108 -8.95 -5.55 7.25
N ASN A 109 -7.67 -5.61 6.85
CA ASN A 109 -6.99 -4.49 6.18
C ASN A 109 -7.56 -4.19 4.78
N LEU A 110 -7.89 -5.23 4.01
CA LEU A 110 -8.56 -5.09 2.71
C LEU A 110 -9.99 -4.56 2.87
N GLU A 111 -10.71 -5.06 3.86
CA GLU A 111 -12.06 -4.62 4.18
C GLU A 111 -12.09 -3.17 4.66
N ALA A 112 -11.12 -2.77 5.48
CA ALA A 112 -10.91 -1.40 5.92
C ALA A 112 -10.67 -0.46 4.73
N PHE A 113 -9.79 -0.84 3.80
CA PHE A 113 -9.56 -0.08 2.58
C PHE A 113 -10.84 0.03 1.73
N ALA A 114 -11.49 -1.10 1.44
CA ALA A 114 -12.71 -1.13 0.64
C ALA A 114 -13.83 -0.28 1.26
N SER A 115 -14.02 -0.38 2.58
CA SER A 115 -14.99 0.41 3.33
C SER A 115 -14.63 1.90 3.34
N GLY A 116 -13.35 2.25 3.43
CA GLY A 116 -12.87 3.64 3.34
C GLY A 116 -13.18 4.26 1.99
N VAL A 117 -12.89 3.54 0.89
CA VAL A 117 -13.20 3.97 -0.48
C VAL A 117 -14.71 4.12 -0.70
N GLN A 118 -15.51 3.13 -0.28
CA GLN A 118 -16.97 3.14 -0.45
C GLN A 118 -17.67 4.26 0.35
N ALA A 119 -17.04 4.75 1.42
CA ALA A 119 -17.57 5.82 2.24
C ALA A 119 -17.42 7.22 1.62
N VAL A 120 -16.64 7.38 0.54
CA VAL A 120 -16.40 8.67 -0.11
C VAL A 120 -17.29 8.83 -1.34
N PRO A 121 -18.20 9.83 -1.36
CA PRO A 121 -19.05 10.10 -2.52
C PRO A 121 -18.24 10.44 -3.77
N GLY A 122 -18.73 10.05 -4.94
CA GLY A 122 -18.10 10.39 -6.23
C GLY A 122 -16.97 9.44 -6.66
N ILE A 123 -16.42 8.62 -5.76
CA ILE A 123 -15.44 7.60 -6.14
C ILE A 123 -16.16 6.37 -6.68
N ARG A 124 -15.90 6.03 -7.95
CA ARG A 124 -16.47 4.84 -8.60
C ARG A 124 -15.43 3.73 -8.66
N THR A 125 -15.73 2.60 -8.01
CA THR A 125 -14.92 1.38 -8.18
C THR A 125 -15.14 0.80 -9.58
N VAL A 126 -14.07 0.66 -10.35
CA VAL A 126 -14.11 -0.02 -11.65
C VAL A 126 -13.86 -1.50 -11.43
N ARG A 127 -14.78 -2.35 -11.90
CA ARG A 127 -14.53 -3.79 -11.99
C ARG A 127 -13.79 -4.07 -13.29
N TRP A 128 -12.54 -4.48 -13.16
CA TRP A 128 -11.80 -5.03 -14.29
C TRP A 128 -12.43 -6.35 -14.73
N PRO A 129 -12.51 -6.64 -16.04
CA PRO A 129 -12.87 -7.97 -16.52
C PRO A 129 -11.97 -9.01 -15.84
N ARG A 130 -12.51 -10.21 -15.55
CA ARG A 130 -11.69 -11.30 -14.97
C ARG A 130 -10.41 -11.43 -15.78
N ALA A 131 -9.27 -11.18 -15.14
CA ALA A 131 -7.98 -11.32 -15.78
C ALA A 131 -7.86 -12.75 -16.33
N ARG A 132 -7.48 -12.90 -17.60
CA ARG A 132 -7.01 -14.19 -18.10
C ARG A 132 -5.79 -14.55 -17.27
N ARG A 133 -5.81 -15.71 -16.59
CA ARG A 133 -4.61 -16.22 -15.91
C ARG A 133 -3.46 -16.15 -16.91
N CYS A 134 -2.40 -15.43 -16.57
CA CYS A 134 -1.14 -15.60 -17.27
C CYS A 134 -0.80 -17.09 -17.17
N ASN A 135 -0.63 -17.75 -18.31
CA ASN A 135 -0.16 -19.14 -18.31
C ASN A 135 1.11 -19.15 -17.46
N PRO A 136 1.25 -20.05 -16.47
CA PRO A 136 2.50 -20.17 -15.74
C PRO A 136 3.61 -20.29 -16.78
N LYS A 137 4.70 -19.51 -16.61
CA LYS A 137 5.87 -19.61 -17.50
C LYS A 137 6.17 -21.09 -17.62
N SER A 138 5.97 -21.67 -18.81
CA SER A 138 6.19 -23.10 -19.01
C SER A 138 7.62 -23.38 -18.58
N ARG A 139 7.82 -24.40 -17.73
CA ARG A 139 9.17 -24.82 -17.33
C ARG A 139 10.00 -24.91 -18.63
N PRO A 140 11.17 -24.25 -18.72
CA PRO A 140 12.02 -24.46 -19.87
C PRO A 140 12.32 -25.96 -19.91
N ARG A 141 11.91 -26.64 -20.98
CA ARG A 141 12.43 -27.98 -21.25
C ARG A 141 13.94 -27.80 -21.35
N LEU A 142 14.68 -28.40 -20.43
CA LEU A 142 16.12 -28.59 -20.56
C LEU A 142 16.33 -29.46 -21.82
N ARG A 143 16.37 -28.85 -23.00
CA ARG A 143 16.89 -29.48 -24.21
C ARG A 143 18.37 -29.17 -24.23
N GLY A 144 19.16 -30.25 -24.27
CA GLY A 144 20.61 -30.20 -24.35
C GLY A 144 21.10 -29.34 -25.51
N SER A 145 22.28 -28.76 -25.27
CA SER A 145 23.29 -28.33 -26.24
C SER A 145 22.77 -27.76 -27.56
N ASP A 146 22.41 -26.48 -27.57
CA ASP A 146 22.49 -25.65 -28.77
C ASP A 146 22.91 -24.22 -28.38
N PRO A 147 23.83 -23.58 -29.12
CA PRO A 147 24.44 -22.32 -28.71
C PRO A 147 23.44 -21.16 -28.84
N VAL A 148 23.49 -20.29 -27.83
CA VAL A 148 22.59 -19.16 -27.57
C VAL A 148 22.45 -18.23 -28.77
N ARG A 149 21.24 -18.14 -29.35
CA ARG A 149 20.80 -16.94 -30.10
C ARG A 149 19.97 -16.05 -29.17
N PRO A 150 20.21 -14.73 -29.11
CA PRO A 150 19.40 -13.84 -28.29
C PRO A 150 17.97 -13.78 -28.86
N LYS A 151 16.98 -14.18 -28.05
CA LYS A 151 15.57 -13.99 -28.39
C LYS A 151 15.18 -12.54 -28.12
N ARG A 152 14.82 -11.82 -29.19
CA ARG A 152 14.19 -10.50 -29.12
C ARG A 152 12.95 -10.54 -28.23
N CYS A 153 12.84 -9.55 -27.37
CA CYS A 153 11.69 -9.32 -26.51
C CYS A 153 10.49 -8.98 -27.41
N CYS A 154 9.47 -9.83 -27.36
CA CYS A 154 8.06 -9.54 -27.67
C CYS A 154 7.76 -8.51 -28.78
N ASP A 155 7.56 -9.01 -30.00
CA ASP A 155 6.71 -8.34 -30.98
C ASP A 155 5.24 -8.46 -30.53
N LEU A 156 4.69 -7.37 -30.01
CA LEU A 156 3.25 -7.20 -29.74
C LEU A 156 2.55 -6.72 -31.02
N PRO A 157 1.48 -7.37 -31.51
CA PRO A 157 0.56 -6.70 -32.41
C PRO A 157 -0.40 -5.81 -31.62
N ALA A 158 -0.30 -4.51 -31.92
CA ALA A 158 -1.33 -3.47 -31.88
C ALA A 158 -2.50 -3.62 -30.88
N CYS A 159 -2.54 -2.69 -29.92
CA CYS A 159 -3.79 -2.12 -29.44
C CYS A 159 -4.55 -1.51 -30.63
N LEU A 160 -5.73 -2.02 -30.94
CA LEU A 160 -6.78 -1.35 -31.71
C LEU A 160 -8.07 -2.16 -31.56
N ALA A 161 -8.93 -1.72 -30.62
CA ALA A 161 -10.39 -1.78 -30.62
C ALA A 161 -10.90 -1.29 -29.25
#